data_AF-A0A918AB98-F1
#
_entry.id   AF-A0A918AB98-F1
#
_cell.length_a   1.000
_cell.length_b   1.000
_cell.length_c   1.000
_cell.angle_alpha   90.00
_cell.angle_beta   90.00
_cell.angle_gamma   90.00
#
_symmetry.space_group_name_H-M   'P 1'
#
loop_
_entity.id
_entity.type
_entity.pdbx_description
1 polymer ?
#
loop_
_entity_poly.entity_id
_entity_poly.type
_entity_poly.pdbx_seq_one_letter_code
_entity_poly.pdbx_strand_id
1 'polypeptide(L)'
;MRRAGSLHAVGFLGLALAAIWVNNGTLGEHLEEVRAFHEAFGPIASDLLVLALHANGLIDEARRVHASDPIRPDYFFTFLTTVRAMAAIALDDRAAAEEIYATLLARCDGPPPDATSLSVELRPVAHTLGELAVFLGHDDEAATHFAQAATIADRWNAPHWPASAATCAWARRSPSASPPTPSGAKVAWVGVDQGSSTMKKSRISSTMSSGRSSGR
;
A
#
# COMPACT_ATOMS: atom_id res chain seq x y z
N MET A 1 -10.98 33.94 -11.72
CA MET A 1 -10.18 33.67 -10.50
C MET A 1 -9.71 32.22 -10.53
N ARG A 2 -8.53 31.95 -11.11
CA ARG A 2 -7.96 30.61 -11.35
C ARG A 2 -6.50 30.50 -10.85
N ARG A 3 -6.14 31.29 -9.82
CA ARG A 3 -4.74 31.48 -9.40
C ARG A 3 -4.62 31.50 -7.87
N ALA A 4 -4.66 30.30 -7.30
CA ALA A 4 -3.98 29.88 -6.06
C ALA A 4 -4.58 28.52 -5.69
N GLY A 5 -3.79 27.45 -5.83
CA GLY A 5 -4.18 26.09 -5.45
C GLY A 5 -4.35 25.96 -3.94
N SER A 6 -5.42 26.54 -3.40
CA SER A 6 -5.89 26.18 -2.07
C SER A 6 -6.63 24.87 -2.18
N LEU A 7 -6.24 23.89 -1.37
CA LEU A 7 -7.07 22.73 -1.12
C LEU A 7 -8.38 23.23 -0.52
N HIS A 8 -9.45 23.10 -1.29
CA HIS A 8 -10.82 23.26 -0.80
C HIS A 8 -11.33 21.87 -0.37
N ALA A 9 -12.56 21.78 0.13
CA ALA A 9 -13.12 20.54 0.69
C ALA A 9 -12.91 19.28 -0.19
N VAL A 10 -13.00 19.42 -1.52
CA VAL A 10 -12.75 18.32 -2.46
C VAL A 10 -11.30 17.86 -2.45
N GLY A 11 -10.35 18.80 -2.43
CA GLY A 11 -8.92 18.48 -2.37
C GLY A 11 -8.55 17.83 -1.04
N PHE A 12 -9.12 18.33 0.05
CA PHE A 12 -8.94 17.76 1.38
C PHE A 12 -9.47 16.33 1.48
N LEU A 13 -10.68 16.09 0.96
CA LEU A 13 -11.28 14.75 0.92
C LEU A 13 -10.37 13.76 0.15
N GLY A 14 -9.79 14.18 -0.97
CA GLY A 14 -8.84 13.36 -1.73
C GLY A 14 -7.62 12.96 -0.89
N LEU A 15 -7.01 13.88 -0.15
CA LEU A 15 -5.90 13.57 0.76
C LEU A 15 -6.31 12.67 1.92
N ALA A 16 -7.49 12.90 2.51
CA ALA A 16 -8.01 12.08 3.60
C ALA A 16 -8.26 10.62 3.15
N LEU A 17 -8.88 10.43 1.98
CA LEU A 17 -9.07 9.11 1.39
C LEU A 17 -7.74 8.44 1.07
N ALA A 18 -6.80 9.17 0.46
CA ALA A 18 -5.47 8.66 0.19
C ALA A 18 -4.74 8.19 1.45
N ALA A 19 -4.83 8.94 2.55
CA ALA A 19 -4.26 8.52 3.83
C ALA A 19 -4.86 7.22 4.36
N ILE A 20 -6.19 7.05 4.25
CA ILE A 20 -6.88 5.80 4.61
C ILE A 20 -6.36 4.65 3.76
N TRP A 21 -6.26 4.83 2.44
CA TRP A 21 -5.79 3.78 1.53
C TRP A 21 -4.32 3.44 1.74
N VAL A 22 -3.47 4.43 2.03
CA VAL A 22 -2.07 4.22 2.40
C VAL A 22 -1.97 3.40 3.69
N ASN A 23 -2.71 3.78 4.73
CA ASN A 23 -2.70 3.08 6.02
C ASN A 23 -3.24 1.64 5.91
N ASN A 24 -4.25 1.41 5.08
CA ASN A 24 -4.79 0.07 4.81
C ASN A 24 -3.93 -0.74 3.82
N GLY A 25 -2.99 -0.09 3.13
CA GLY A 25 -2.19 -0.71 2.09
C GLY A 25 -2.96 -1.03 0.80
N THR A 26 -4.09 -0.35 0.56
CA THR A 26 -4.99 -0.55 -0.58
C THR A 26 -4.90 0.57 -1.64
N LEU A 27 -3.94 1.50 -1.53
CA LEU A 27 -3.80 2.63 -2.46
C LEU A 27 -3.75 2.22 -3.94
N GLY A 28 -3.13 1.07 -4.27
CA GLY A 28 -3.09 0.55 -5.63
C GLY A 28 -4.46 0.17 -6.21
N GLU A 29 -5.43 -0.20 -5.38
CA GLU A 29 -6.79 -0.54 -5.80
C GLU A 29 -7.57 0.71 -6.27
N HIS A 30 -7.10 1.90 -5.90
CA HIS A 30 -7.73 3.19 -6.19
C HIS A 30 -6.93 4.00 -7.22
N LEU A 31 -6.26 3.33 -8.16
CA LEU A 31 -5.37 3.98 -9.13
C LEU A 31 -6.09 5.07 -9.94
N GLU A 32 -7.30 4.81 -10.42
CA GLU A 32 -8.04 5.75 -11.27
C GLU A 32 -8.50 6.99 -10.48
N GLU A 33 -8.90 6.82 -9.22
CA GLU A 33 -9.22 7.93 -8.32
C GLU A 33 -7.98 8.78 -8.05
N VAL A 34 -6.81 8.15 -7.84
CA VAL A 34 -5.55 8.85 -7.63
C VAL A 34 -5.08 9.57 -8.91
N ARG A 35 -5.30 8.99 -10.10
CA ARG A 35 -5.04 9.67 -11.39
C ARG A 35 -5.90 10.92 -11.54
N ALA A 36 -7.20 10.82 -11.29
CA ALA A 36 -8.12 11.95 -11.35
C ALA A 36 -7.73 13.04 -10.33
N PHE A 37 -7.29 12.62 -9.14
CA PHE A 37 -6.78 13.54 -8.11
C PHE A 37 -5.50 14.26 -8.58
N HIS A 38 -4.55 13.54 -9.18
CA HIS A 38 -3.33 14.13 -9.74
C HIS A 38 -3.62 15.07 -10.93
N GLU A 39 -4.56 14.74 -11.81
CA GLU A 39 -4.98 15.64 -12.88
C GLU A 39 -5.58 16.95 -12.34
N ALA A 40 -6.39 16.86 -11.28
CA ALA A 40 -7.08 18.01 -10.71
C ALA A 40 -6.19 18.91 -9.84
N PHE A 41 -5.26 18.32 -9.08
CA PHE A 41 -4.46 19.03 -8.06
C PHE A 41 -2.96 19.09 -8.35
N GLY A 42 -2.50 18.38 -9.37
CA GLY A 42 -1.14 18.45 -9.89
C GLY A 42 -0.09 17.88 -8.93
N PRO A 43 1.09 18.52 -8.80
CA PRO A 43 2.27 17.98 -8.12
C PRO A 43 2.06 17.51 -6.68
N ILE A 44 1.07 18.06 -5.97
CA ILE A 44 0.75 17.67 -4.58
C ILE A 44 0.33 16.20 -4.46
N ALA A 45 -0.16 15.60 -5.56
CA ALA A 45 -0.63 14.23 -5.61
C ALA A 45 0.36 13.29 -6.33
N SER A 46 1.51 13.79 -6.81
CA SER A 46 2.41 13.00 -7.65
C SER A 46 2.95 11.78 -6.91
N ASP A 47 3.38 11.93 -5.65
CA ASP A 47 3.92 10.82 -4.88
C ASP A 47 2.86 9.76 -4.54
N LEU A 48 1.59 10.17 -4.36
CA LEU A 48 0.46 9.22 -4.24
C LEU A 48 0.27 8.43 -5.54
N LEU A 49 0.35 9.11 -6.69
CA LEU A 49 0.24 8.47 -7.99
C LEU A 49 1.41 7.52 -8.24
N VAL A 50 2.64 7.89 -7.86
CA VAL A 50 3.82 7.00 -7.91
C VAL A 50 3.55 5.70 -7.16
N LEU A 51 3.06 5.79 -5.92
CA LEU A 51 2.77 4.61 -5.10
C LEU A 51 1.67 3.73 -5.71
N ALA A 52 0.59 4.34 -6.22
CA ALA A 52 -0.50 3.60 -6.87
C ALA A 52 -0.03 2.91 -8.16
N LEU A 53 0.76 3.59 -8.99
CA LEU A 53 1.37 3.03 -10.20
C LEU A 53 2.33 1.89 -9.88
N HIS A 54 3.21 2.08 -8.88
CA HIS A 54 4.13 1.06 -8.42
C HIS A 54 3.38 -0.20 -7.94
N ALA A 55 2.32 -0.03 -7.15
CA ALA A 55 1.50 -1.15 -6.68
C ALA A 55 0.82 -1.94 -7.82
N ASN A 56 0.62 -1.32 -8.99
CA ASN A 56 0.09 -1.95 -10.20
C ASN A 56 1.19 -2.43 -11.17
N GLY A 57 2.46 -2.37 -10.79
CA GLY A 57 3.59 -2.77 -11.64
C GLY A 57 3.91 -1.81 -12.79
N LEU A 58 3.32 -0.60 -12.80
CA LEU A 58 3.52 0.41 -13.83
C LEU A 58 4.76 1.28 -13.56
N ILE A 59 5.92 0.64 -13.42
CA ILE A 59 7.16 1.26 -12.89
C ILE A 59 7.68 2.39 -13.79
N ASP A 60 7.66 2.23 -15.11
CA ASP A 60 8.12 3.26 -16.04
C ASP A 60 7.28 4.53 -15.97
N GLU A 61 5.97 4.37 -15.74
CA GLU A 61 5.08 5.51 -15.56
C GLU A 61 5.30 6.17 -14.19
N ALA A 62 5.47 5.35 -13.14
CA ALA A 62 5.78 5.84 -11.81
C ALA A 62 7.04 6.72 -11.81
N ARG A 63 8.11 6.27 -12.50
CA ARG A 63 9.35 7.06 -12.65
C ARG A 63 9.17 8.37 -13.41
N ARG A 64 8.26 8.43 -14.40
CA ARG A 64 7.96 9.68 -15.13
C ARG A 64 7.18 10.69 -14.29
N VAL A 65 6.33 10.20 -13.38
CA VAL A 65 5.51 11.04 -12.51
C VAL A 65 6.27 11.53 -11.29
N HIS A 66 7.27 10.77 -10.82
CA HIS A 66 8.02 11.10 -9.62
C HIS A 66 8.62 12.51 -9.71
N ALA A 67 8.16 13.37 -8.80
CA ALA A 67 8.47 14.80 -8.81
C ALA A 67 9.57 15.12 -7.80
N SER A 68 10.55 15.93 -8.23
CA SER A 68 11.62 16.45 -7.36
C SER A 68 11.31 17.84 -6.79
N ASP A 69 10.12 18.39 -7.06
CA ASP A 69 9.77 19.75 -6.62
C ASP A 69 9.71 19.83 -5.09
N PRO A 70 10.30 20.86 -4.46
CA PRO A 70 10.28 21.00 -3.01
C PRO A 70 8.86 21.01 -2.42
N ILE A 71 8.64 20.22 -1.37
CA ILE A 71 7.36 20.22 -0.63
C ILE A 71 7.26 21.53 0.14
N ARG A 72 6.12 22.21 -0.02
CA ARG A 72 5.85 23.44 0.73
C ARG A 72 5.80 23.15 2.23
N PRO A 73 6.49 23.94 3.08
CA PRO A 73 6.48 23.76 4.53
C PRO A 73 5.19 24.32 5.15
N ASP A 74 4.05 23.71 4.81
CA ASP A 74 2.74 24.00 5.38
C ASP A 74 2.19 22.81 6.20
N TYR A 75 0.91 22.83 6.53
CA TYR A 75 0.26 21.84 7.38
C TYR A 75 0.19 20.43 6.78
N PHE A 76 0.48 20.26 5.50
CA PHE A 76 0.62 18.93 4.87
C PHE A 76 2.06 18.48 4.72
N PHE A 77 3.03 19.28 5.16
CA PHE A 77 4.45 19.02 4.93
C PHE A 77 4.83 17.61 5.37
N THR A 78 4.52 17.24 6.61
CA THR A 78 4.88 15.93 7.15
C THR A 78 4.20 14.80 6.39
N PHE A 79 2.89 14.94 6.12
CA PHE A 79 2.12 13.97 5.34
C PHE A 79 2.75 13.73 3.96
N LEU A 80 2.96 14.80 3.20
CA LEU A 80 3.51 14.71 1.84
C LEU A 80 4.95 14.20 1.84
N THR A 81 5.75 14.59 2.84
CA THR A 81 7.14 14.14 2.96
C THR A 81 7.21 12.65 3.30
N THR A 82 6.30 12.14 4.13
CA THR A 82 6.16 10.70 4.38
C THR A 82 5.76 9.94 3.12
N VAL A 83 4.76 10.42 2.38
CA VAL A 83 4.35 9.79 1.11
C VAL A 83 5.52 9.80 0.10
N ARG A 84 6.30 10.88 0.05
CA ARG A 84 7.49 10.96 -0.79
C ARG A 84 8.59 10.00 -0.37
N ALA A 85 8.82 9.83 0.94
CA ALA A 85 9.74 8.81 1.44
C ALA A 85 9.35 7.41 0.96
N MET A 86 8.06 7.07 1.07
CA MET A 86 7.55 5.79 0.58
C MET A 86 7.75 5.63 -0.94
N ALA A 87 7.53 6.69 -1.71
CA ALA A 87 7.71 6.70 -3.16
C ALA A 87 9.19 6.52 -3.55
N ALA A 88 10.11 7.22 -2.87
CA ALA A 88 11.55 7.09 -3.08
C ALA A 88 12.01 5.65 -2.83
N ILE A 89 11.56 5.04 -1.73
CA ILE A 89 11.92 3.65 -1.44
C ILE A 89 11.29 2.68 -2.46
N ALA A 90 10.03 2.89 -2.84
CA ALA A 90 9.37 2.05 -3.85
C ALA A 90 10.07 2.09 -5.21
N LEU A 91 10.67 3.23 -5.58
CA LEU A 91 11.41 3.38 -6.83
C LEU A 91 12.91 3.04 -6.73
N ASP A 92 13.38 2.64 -5.55
CA ASP A 92 14.80 2.40 -5.23
C ASP A 92 15.68 3.66 -5.41
N ASP A 93 15.13 4.85 -5.13
CA ASP A 93 15.85 6.12 -5.21
C ASP A 93 16.54 6.44 -3.87
N ARG A 94 17.78 5.97 -3.75
CA ARG A 94 18.60 6.19 -2.55
C ARG A 94 18.99 7.65 -2.32
N ALA A 95 19.26 8.40 -3.38
CA ALA A 95 19.65 9.81 -3.24
C ALA A 95 18.49 10.63 -2.66
N ALA A 96 17.28 10.44 -3.19
CA ALA A 96 16.09 11.06 -2.64
C ALA A 96 15.83 10.61 -1.19
N ALA A 97 16.00 9.32 -0.89
CA ALA A 97 15.81 8.80 0.46
C ALA A 97 16.76 9.44 1.50
N GLU A 98 18.03 9.67 1.16
CA GLU A 98 18.99 10.38 2.03
C GLU A 98 18.55 11.82 2.32
N GLU A 99 18.15 12.57 1.28
CA GLU A 99 17.68 13.95 1.43
C GLU A 99 16.41 14.04 2.29
N ILE A 100 15.46 13.12 2.08
CA ILE A 100 14.21 13.06 2.83
C ILE A 100 14.47 12.66 4.28
N TYR A 101 15.36 11.70 4.53
CA TYR A 101 15.76 11.29 5.88
C TYR A 101 16.32 12.47 6.67
N ALA A 102 17.27 13.21 6.10
CA ALA A 102 17.83 14.41 6.73
C ALA A 102 16.76 15.48 6.99
N THR A 103 15.84 15.67 6.05
CA THR A 103 14.74 16.65 6.16
C THR A 103 13.77 16.31 7.29
N LEU A 104 13.39 15.03 7.42
CA LEU A 104 12.50 14.56 8.48
C LEU A 104 13.21 14.54 9.85
N LEU A 105 14.48 14.15 9.89
CA LEU A 105 15.28 14.09 11.11
C LEU A 105 15.42 15.48 11.74
N ALA A 106 15.73 16.50 10.94
CA ALA A 106 15.84 17.90 11.40
C ALA A 106 14.52 18.46 12.00
N ARG A 107 13.39 17.78 11.78
CA ARG A 107 12.07 18.18 12.27
C ARG A 107 11.53 17.25 13.36
N CYS A 108 12.25 16.16 13.69
CA CYS A 108 11.84 15.18 14.69
C CYS A 108 11.85 15.76 16.12
N ASP A 109 12.76 16.70 16.41
CA ASP A 109 12.94 17.32 17.73
C ASP A 109 12.16 18.65 17.92
N GLY A 110 11.48 19.13 16.88
CA GLY A 110 10.60 20.30 16.97
C GLY A 110 9.25 19.95 17.61
N PRO A 111 8.49 20.93 18.11
CA PRO A 111 7.05 20.73 18.34
C PRO A 111 6.47 20.14 17.05
N PRO A 112 5.64 19.07 17.10
CA PRO A 112 5.13 18.48 15.87
C PRO A 112 4.46 19.61 15.07
N PRO A 113 4.88 19.88 13.82
CA PRO A 113 4.20 20.87 12.99
C PRO A 113 2.69 20.59 12.92
N ASP A 114 2.34 19.30 13.08
CA ASP A 114 1.02 18.73 12.91
C ASP A 114 0.21 18.63 14.20
N ALA A 115 0.82 18.83 15.39
CA ALA A 115 0.09 18.90 16.67
C ALA A 115 -0.88 20.10 16.71
N THR A 116 -0.72 21.06 15.79
CA THR A 116 -1.61 22.22 15.65
C THR A 116 -2.66 22.00 14.55
N SER A 117 -2.48 21.05 13.63
CA SER A 117 -3.36 20.93 12.45
C SER A 117 -4.26 19.69 12.42
N LEU A 118 -3.90 18.55 13.03
CA LEU A 118 -4.73 17.33 13.19
C LEU A 118 -5.60 16.92 11.97
N SER A 119 -5.18 17.25 10.75
CA SER A 119 -6.12 17.25 9.63
C SER A 119 -6.14 15.90 8.89
N VAL A 120 -4.98 15.29 8.69
CA VAL A 120 -4.85 13.95 8.09
C VAL A 120 -3.66 13.26 8.75
N GLU A 121 -3.88 12.10 9.36
CA GLU A 121 -2.83 11.35 10.06
C GLU A 121 -2.38 10.11 9.30
N LEU A 122 -1.07 9.99 9.14
CA LEU A 122 -0.38 8.75 8.81
C LEU A 122 0.29 8.19 10.06
N ARG A 123 0.91 7.01 9.91
CA ARG A 123 1.84 6.44 10.90
C ARG A 123 2.83 7.51 11.39
N PRO A 124 3.30 7.46 12.65
CA PRO A 124 4.23 8.45 13.17
C PRO A 124 5.45 8.65 12.27
N VAL A 125 5.98 9.88 12.17
CA VAL A 125 7.18 10.20 11.39
C VAL A 125 8.36 9.32 11.77
N ALA A 126 8.51 9.03 13.06
CA ALA A 126 9.50 8.09 13.57
C ALA A 126 9.42 6.72 12.87
N HIS A 127 8.23 6.27 12.48
CA HIS A 127 8.10 5.04 11.70
C HIS A 127 8.71 5.19 10.30
N THR A 128 8.44 6.31 9.62
CA THR A 128 9.00 6.60 8.29
C THR A 128 10.53 6.76 8.35
N LEU A 129 11.05 7.38 9.41
CA LEU A 129 12.49 7.48 9.67
C LEU A 129 13.14 6.12 9.86
N GLY A 130 12.50 5.20 10.60
CA GLY A 130 13.00 3.84 10.75
C GLY A 130 13.03 3.08 9.44
N GLU A 131 11.99 3.27 8.63
CA GLU A 131 11.86 2.71 7.28
C GLU A 131 12.94 3.20 6.31
N LEU A 132 13.21 4.51 6.29
CA LEU A 132 14.31 5.10 5.53
C LEU A 132 15.67 4.61 6.04
N ALA A 133 15.88 4.55 7.35
CA ALA A 133 17.11 4.08 7.94
C ALA A 133 17.41 2.62 7.53
N VAL A 134 16.43 1.72 7.54
CA VAL A 134 16.60 0.35 7.01
C VAL A 134 16.98 0.38 5.53
N PHE A 135 16.29 1.17 4.71
CA PHE A 135 16.54 1.25 3.28
C PHE A 135 17.96 1.75 2.94
N LEU A 136 18.48 2.66 3.76
CA LEU A 136 19.82 3.23 3.67
C LEU A 136 20.91 2.36 4.33
N GLY A 137 20.52 1.32 5.08
CA GLY A 137 21.46 0.41 5.76
C GLY A 137 21.94 0.91 7.13
N HIS A 138 21.19 1.79 7.78
CA HIS A 138 21.46 2.33 9.12
C HIS A 138 20.65 1.58 10.20
N ASP A 139 20.97 0.30 10.42
CA ASP A 139 20.15 -0.59 11.25
C ASP A 139 19.99 -0.13 12.71
N ASP A 140 21.03 0.44 13.32
CA ASP A 140 20.99 0.94 14.70
C ASP A 140 20.07 2.17 14.85
N GLU A 141 20.12 3.08 13.87
CA GLU A 141 19.25 4.26 13.80
C GLU A 141 17.81 3.81 13.58
N ALA A 142 17.59 2.83 12.69
CA ALA A 142 16.29 2.27 12.43
C ALA A 142 15.62 1.70 13.69
N ALA A 143 16.37 0.94 14.49
CA ALA A 143 15.86 0.38 15.75
C ALA A 143 15.40 1.49 16.72
N THR A 144 16.18 2.57 16.81
CA THR A 144 15.84 3.74 17.65
C THR A 144 14.54 4.40 17.18
N HIS A 145 14.42 4.64 15.88
CA HIS A 145 13.23 5.24 15.27
C HIS A 145 11.97 4.39 15.44
N PHE A 146 12.07 3.07 15.27
CA PHE A 146 10.94 2.17 15.50
C PHE A 146 10.52 2.11 16.98
N ALA A 147 11.48 2.13 17.92
CA ALA A 147 11.17 2.20 19.35
C ALA A 147 10.43 3.50 19.72
N GLN A 148 10.82 4.62 19.13
CA GLN A 148 10.09 5.89 19.27
C GLN A 148 8.69 5.80 18.66
N ALA A 149 8.53 5.21 17.48
CA ALA A 149 7.23 5.00 16.86
C ALA A 149 6.29 4.16 17.74
N ALA A 150 6.80 3.10 18.36
CA ALA A 150 6.05 2.27 19.30
C ALA A 150 5.59 3.07 20.53
N THR A 151 6.50 3.87 21.11
CA THR A 151 6.17 4.75 22.25
C THR A 151 5.07 5.75 21.91
N ILE A 152 5.08 6.30 20.68
CA ILE A 152 4.03 7.21 20.21
C ILE A 152 2.70 6.46 20.06
N ALA A 153 2.71 5.30 19.40
CA ALA A 153 1.50 4.48 19.21
C ALA A 153 0.84 4.10 20.54
N ASP A 154 1.63 3.73 21.55
CA ASP A 154 1.14 3.40 22.89
C ASP A 154 0.49 4.63 23.57
N ARG A 155 1.14 5.79 23.52
CA ARG A 155 0.61 7.04 24.09
C ARG A 155 -0.69 7.49 23.44
N TRP A 156 -0.85 7.18 22.16
CA TRP A 156 -2.02 7.55 21.35
C TRP A 156 -3.09 6.45 21.32
N ASN A 157 -2.87 5.32 22.01
CA ASN A 157 -3.73 4.14 21.99
C ASN A 157 -4.07 3.70 20.55
N ALA A 158 -3.06 3.70 19.67
CA ALA A 158 -3.17 3.39 18.25
C ALA A 158 -2.48 2.04 17.92
N PRO A 159 -3.01 0.90 18.42
CA PRO A 159 -2.35 -0.42 18.28
C PRO A 159 -2.30 -0.94 16.84
N HIS A 160 -3.06 -0.31 15.93
CA HIS A 160 -3.08 -0.64 14.51
C HIS A 160 -1.90 -0.01 13.74
N TRP A 161 -1.17 0.94 14.33
CA TRP A 161 0.06 1.46 13.73
C TRP A 161 1.17 0.41 13.87
N PRO A 162 1.79 0.00 12.75
CA PRO A 162 2.93 -0.90 12.80
C PRO A 162 4.02 -0.32 13.69
N ALA A 163 4.53 -1.09 14.65
CA ALA A 163 5.61 -0.66 15.54
C ALA A 163 7.01 -1.09 15.06
N SER A 164 7.10 -1.88 13.98
CA SER A 164 8.37 -2.45 13.53
C SER A 164 8.44 -2.62 12.00
N ALA A 165 9.68 -2.66 11.48
CA ALA A 165 9.97 -2.98 10.07
C ALA A 165 9.30 -4.28 9.61
N ALA A 166 9.24 -5.29 10.49
CA ALA A 166 8.68 -6.61 10.21
C ALA A 166 7.17 -6.61 9.94
N THR A 167 6.45 -5.54 10.24
CA THR A 167 5.00 -5.44 9.98
C THR A 167 4.72 -4.59 8.74
N CYS A 168 5.74 -4.00 8.12
CA CYS A 168 5.54 -3.04 7.04
C CYS A 168 5.16 -3.68 5.70
N ALA A 169 4.07 -3.19 5.11
CA ALA A 169 3.46 -3.73 3.90
C ALA A 169 4.17 -3.28 2.60
N TRP A 170 4.84 -2.13 2.59
CA TRP A 170 5.50 -1.64 1.36
C TRP A 170 6.89 -2.27 1.16
N ALA A 171 7.66 -2.50 2.24
CA ALA A 171 8.97 -3.16 2.17
C ALA A 171 8.89 -4.63 1.71
N ARG A 172 7.73 -5.29 1.93
CA ARG A 172 7.48 -6.66 1.45
C ARG A 172 6.98 -6.76 0.01
N ARG A 173 6.56 -5.66 -0.60
CA ARG A 173 5.93 -5.65 -1.94
C ARG A 173 6.83 -4.99 -2.99
N SER A 174 8.14 -5.10 -2.84
CA SER A 174 9.07 -4.96 -3.95
C SER A 174 8.90 -6.19 -4.87
N PRO A 175 8.68 -6.02 -6.19
CA PRO A 175 8.42 -7.14 -7.11
C PRO A 175 9.59 -8.13 -7.27
N SER A 176 10.72 -7.91 -6.60
CA SER A 176 11.86 -8.84 -6.57
C SER A 176 11.70 -10.00 -5.57
N ALA A 177 10.73 -9.96 -4.66
CA ALA A 177 10.45 -11.09 -3.78
C ALA A 177 9.51 -12.08 -4.49
N SER A 178 10.07 -13.19 -4.99
CA SER A 178 9.27 -14.33 -5.43
C SER A 178 8.30 -14.75 -4.33
N PRO A 179 7.05 -15.12 -4.66
CA PRO A 179 6.07 -15.54 -3.66
C PRO A 179 6.64 -16.73 -2.86
N PRO A 180 6.45 -16.78 -1.53
CA PRO A 180 6.87 -17.94 -0.75
C PRO A 180 6.10 -19.16 -1.28
N THR A 181 6.84 -20.10 -1.86
CA THR A 181 6.34 -21.43 -2.20
C THR A 181 5.66 -22.01 -0.96
N PRO A 182 4.39 -22.43 -1.00
CA PRO A 182 3.75 -23.07 0.15
C PRO A 182 4.46 -24.39 0.44
N SER A 183 5.39 -24.35 1.39
CA SER A 183 6.06 -25.52 1.94
C SER A 183 5.06 -26.31 2.80
N GLY A 184 4.55 -27.40 2.23
CA GLY A 184 4.37 -28.66 2.96
C GLY A 184 3.37 -28.67 4.12
N ALA A 185 2.11 -28.31 3.88
CA ALA A 185 1.02 -28.84 4.72
C ALA A 185 0.53 -30.16 4.11
N LYS A 186 0.99 -31.28 4.66
CA LYS A 186 0.39 -32.60 4.40
C LYS A 186 -1.06 -32.56 4.87
N VAL A 187 -2.00 -32.52 3.93
CA VAL A 187 -3.40 -32.86 4.23
C VAL A 187 -3.47 -34.38 4.31
N ALA A 188 -3.62 -34.88 5.54
CA ALA A 188 -3.96 -36.26 5.79
C ALA A 188 -5.39 -36.52 5.27
N TRP A 189 -5.50 -37.29 4.20
CA TRP A 189 -6.76 -37.88 3.78
C TRP A 189 -7.12 -38.97 4.78
N VAL A 190 -8.11 -38.70 5.64
CA VAL A 190 -8.81 -39.75 6.39
C VAL A 190 -9.73 -40.45 5.40
N GLY A 191 -9.44 -41.72 5.16
CA GLY A 191 -10.24 -42.59 4.30
C GLY A 191 -11.65 -42.76 4.85
N VAL A 192 -12.63 -42.61 3.97
CA VAL A 192 -13.97 -43.19 4.16
C VAL A 192 -14.06 -44.41 3.27
N ASP A 193 -14.46 -45.48 3.93
CA ASP A 193 -14.41 -46.90 3.60
C ASP A 193 -15.29 -47.28 2.41
N GLN A 194 -14.78 -48.18 1.56
CA GLN A 194 -15.52 -48.85 0.49
C GLN A 194 -16.16 -50.14 1.03
N GLY A 195 -17.46 -50.09 1.35
CA GLY A 195 -18.27 -51.27 1.60
C GLY A 195 -19.01 -51.74 0.34
N SER A 196 -18.50 -52.80 -0.30
CA SER A 196 -19.17 -53.52 -1.40
C SER A 196 -20.43 -54.27 -0.93
N SER A 197 -21.52 -54.24 -1.71
CA SER A 197 -22.48 -55.37 -1.76
C SER A 197 -23.35 -55.42 -3.02
N THR A 198 -22.98 -56.36 -3.90
CA THR A 198 -23.82 -57.29 -4.70
C THR A 198 -25.01 -56.84 -5.59
N MET A 199 -24.87 -57.23 -6.87
CA MET A 199 -25.86 -57.86 -7.78
C MET A 199 -27.29 -57.27 -7.91
N LYS A 200 -27.62 -56.82 -9.12
CA LYS A 200 -28.52 -57.58 -10.03
C LYS A 200 -28.46 -57.07 -11.48
N LYS A 201 -28.13 -57.97 -12.40
CA LYS A 201 -28.40 -57.83 -13.84
C LYS A 201 -29.91 -57.89 -14.05
N SER A 202 -30.48 -56.94 -14.78
CA SER A 202 -31.64 -57.21 -15.63
C SER A 202 -31.54 -56.43 -16.93
N ARG A 203 -31.66 -57.23 -17.98
CA ARG A 203 -31.56 -56.98 -19.41
C ARG A 203 -32.94 -56.58 -19.92
N ILE A 204 -33.09 -55.45 -20.62
CA ILE A 204 -34.09 -55.32 -21.69
C ILE A 204 -33.46 -54.53 -22.83
N SER A 205 -33.33 -55.22 -23.96
CA SER A 205 -32.88 -54.70 -25.25
C SER A 205 -33.98 -53.87 -25.93
N SER A 206 -33.52 -52.90 -26.73
CA SER A 206 -34.00 -52.48 -28.04
C SER A 206 -35.51 -52.28 -28.28
N THR A 207 -35.86 -51.12 -28.84
CA THR A 207 -36.11 -51.02 -30.29
C THR A 207 -36.20 -49.59 -30.80
N MET A 208 -35.69 -49.43 -32.02
CA MET A 208 -35.73 -48.28 -32.91
C MET A 208 -37.17 -47.87 -33.28
N SER A 209 -37.37 -46.59 -33.57
CA SER A 209 -38.06 -46.07 -34.77
C SER A 209 -38.10 -44.53 -34.67
N SER A 210 -37.21 -43.81 -35.33
CA SER A 210 -37.46 -43.12 -36.62
C SER A 210 -38.83 -42.44 -36.75
N GLY A 211 -38.82 -41.11 -36.82
CA GLY A 211 -39.99 -40.31 -37.19
C GLY A 211 -39.58 -38.86 -37.49
N ARG A 212 -39.36 -38.57 -38.77
CA ARG A 212 -39.13 -37.25 -39.37
C ARG A 212 -40.37 -36.34 -39.32
N SER A 213 -40.11 -35.06 -39.60
CA SER A 213 -41.01 -34.05 -40.22
C SER A 213 -41.95 -33.33 -39.24
N SER A 214 -42.32 -32.06 -39.38
CA SER A 214 -41.98 -30.93 -40.28
C SER A 214 -42.95 -29.79 -39.95
N GLY A 215 -42.52 -28.52 -40.01
CA GLY A 215 -43.36 -27.32 -40.22
C GLY A 215 -44.32 -26.97 -39.07
N ARG A 216 -44.65 -25.73 -38.75
CA ARG A 216 -44.40 -24.38 -39.29
C ARG A 216 -44.18 -23.45 -38.10
#